data_AF-A0A4S2IZ93-F1
#
_entry.id   AF-A0A4S2IZ93-F1
#
_cell.length_a   1.000
_cell.length_b   1.000
_cell.length_c   1.000
_cell.angle_alpha   90.00
_cell.angle_beta   90.00
_cell.angle_gamma   90.00
#
_symmetry.space_group_name_H-M   'P 1'
#
loop_
_entity.id
_entity.type
_entity.pdbx_description
1 polymer ?
#
loop_
_entity_poly.entity_id
_entity_poly.type
_entity_poly.pdbx_seq_one_letter_code
_entity_poly.pdbx_strand_id
1 'polypeptide(L)'
;MVFASWTTPGVFTGRGGARTVEAGILTGDLTVHTTWDGRRADVAVQYSGTSQWFTLSGSPVSCRSERASRDLHQEVVESIRAGAEATVPQFHQTASS
;
A
#
# COMPACT_ATOMS: atom_id res chain seq x y z
N MET A 1 -15.00 -0.86 -15.86
CA MET A 1 -14.36 -1.71 -14.85
C MET A 1 -13.90 -0.81 -13.74
N VAL A 2 -14.65 -0.70 -12.64
CA VAL A 2 -14.10 -0.10 -11.43
C VAL A 2 -14.24 -1.12 -10.33
N PHE A 3 -13.10 -1.63 -9.96
CA PHE A 3 -12.85 -2.33 -8.73
C PHE A 3 -12.25 -1.28 -7.79
N ALA A 4 -12.67 -1.31 -6.53
CA ALA A 4 -12.55 -0.19 -5.62
C ALA A 4 -11.13 0.37 -5.53
N SER A 5 -11.04 1.68 -5.33
CA SER A 5 -9.79 2.34 -5.01
C SER A 5 -9.89 3.12 -3.70
N TRP A 6 -8.78 3.14 -2.99
CA TRP A 6 -8.65 3.77 -1.69
C TRP A 6 -7.46 4.72 -1.75
N THR A 7 -7.64 5.95 -1.28
CA THR A 7 -6.57 6.95 -1.27
C THR A 7 -6.50 7.62 0.09
N THR A 8 -5.31 7.66 0.67
CA THR A 8 -5.02 8.41 1.88
C THR A 8 -3.84 9.35 1.61
N PRO A 9 -4.07 10.67 1.46
CA PRO A 9 -3.01 11.66 1.41
C PRO A 9 -2.48 11.99 2.82
N GLY A 10 -1.32 12.64 2.92
CA GLY A 10 -0.84 13.15 4.21
C GLY A 10 -0.28 12.07 5.15
N VAL A 11 0.25 10.98 4.60
CA VAL A 11 0.81 9.87 5.38
C VAL A 11 2.29 10.12 5.59
N PHE A 12 2.63 10.61 6.78
CA PHE A 12 4.02 10.78 7.19
C PHE A 12 4.66 9.43 7.51
N THR A 13 5.78 9.12 6.85
CA THR A 13 6.51 7.88 7.08
C THR A 13 7.18 7.87 8.45
N GLY A 14 7.12 6.73 9.14
CA GLY A 14 7.95 6.46 10.30
C GLY A 14 9.44 6.28 9.95
N ARG A 15 10.26 5.99 10.96
CA ARG A 15 11.71 5.76 10.79
C ARG A 15 11.95 4.61 9.79
N GLY A 16 12.78 4.84 8.78
CA GLY A 16 13.09 3.81 7.77
C GLY A 16 12.18 3.82 6.54
N GLY A 17 11.16 4.68 6.49
CA GLY A 17 10.41 4.97 5.26
C GLY A 17 9.56 3.82 4.71
N ALA A 18 9.06 4.02 3.50
CA ALA A 18 8.29 3.06 2.71
C ALA A 18 9.16 2.53 1.56
N ARG A 19 9.31 1.21 1.43
CA ARG A 19 10.13 0.61 0.38
C ARG A 19 9.32 0.45 -0.91
N THR A 20 9.81 1.03 -1.99
CA THR A 20 9.25 0.97 -3.33
C THR A 20 10.15 0.16 -4.27
N VAL A 21 9.57 -0.38 -5.33
CA VAL A 21 10.30 -1.20 -6.30
C VAL A 21 11.23 -0.32 -7.16
N GLU A 22 10.78 0.87 -7.53
CA GLU A 22 11.43 1.71 -8.53
C GLU A 22 12.40 2.74 -7.92
N ALA A 23 12.09 3.29 -6.75
CA ALA A 23 12.84 4.41 -6.15
C ALA A 23 13.51 4.07 -4.81
N GLY A 24 13.49 2.80 -4.39
CA GLY A 24 14.04 2.40 -3.10
C GLY A 24 13.18 2.90 -1.95
N ILE A 25 13.78 3.48 -0.92
CA ILE A 25 13.05 3.93 0.28
C ILE A 25 12.59 5.38 0.10
N LEU A 26 11.28 5.61 0.23
CA LEU A 26 10.69 6.95 0.30
C LEU A 26 10.46 7.34 1.76
N THR A 27 10.70 8.61 2.08
CA THR A 27 10.53 9.17 3.43
C THR A 27 9.88 10.55 3.38
N GLY A 28 9.05 10.88 4.37
CA GLY A 28 8.38 12.18 4.45
C GLY A 28 6.88 12.03 4.25
N ASP A 29 6.26 13.01 3.57
CA ASP A 29 4.82 13.06 3.34
C ASP A 29 4.44 12.30 2.06
N LEU A 30 3.67 11.23 2.22
CA LEU A 30 3.25 10.36 1.12
C LEU A 30 1.73 10.30 0.98
N THR A 31 1.28 10.19 -0.26
CA THR A 31 -0.06 9.75 -0.62
C THR A 31 -0.01 8.26 -0.90
N VAL A 32 -0.84 7.48 -0.21
CA VAL A 32 -1.01 6.04 -0.44
C VAL A 32 -2.24 5.84 -1.31
N HIS A 33 -2.10 5.08 -2.38
CA HIS A 33 -3.18 4.70 -3.28
C HIS A 33 -3.22 3.19 -3.44
N THR A 34 -4.41 2.61 -3.30
CA THR A 34 -4.64 1.19 -3.50
C THR A 34 -5.73 1.02 -4.54
N THR A 35 -5.44 0.25 -5.59
CA THR A 35 -6.41 -0.13 -6.63
C THR A 35 -6.65 -1.62 -6.52
N TRP A 36 -7.87 -2.02 -6.24
CA TRP A 36 -8.27 -3.42 -6.31
C TRP A 36 -8.78 -3.72 -7.72
N ASP A 37 -8.67 -4.96 -8.21
CA ASP A 37 -9.17 -5.41 -9.54
C ASP A 37 -10.24 -6.51 -9.46
N GLY A 38 -10.76 -6.79 -8.26
CA GLY A 38 -11.66 -7.92 -8.00
C GLY A 38 -10.95 -9.17 -7.47
N ARG A 39 -9.63 -9.27 -7.64
CA ARG A 39 -8.82 -10.43 -7.21
C ARG A 39 -7.49 -10.04 -6.58
N ARG A 40 -6.94 -8.88 -6.91
CA ARG A 40 -5.64 -8.39 -6.49
C ARG A 40 -5.74 -6.91 -6.17
N ALA A 41 -4.93 -6.48 -5.22
CA ALA A 41 -4.80 -5.09 -4.84
C ALA A 41 -3.37 -4.62 -5.16
N ASP A 42 -3.29 -3.60 -6.00
CA ASP A 42 -2.08 -2.87 -6.32
C ASP A 42 -1.94 -1.68 -5.38
N VAL A 43 -0.78 -1.55 -4.75
CA VAL A 43 -0.48 -0.47 -3.79
C VAL A 43 0.64 0.39 -4.37
N ALA A 44 0.34 1.66 -4.56
CA ALA A 44 1.28 2.67 -5.00
C ALA A 44 1.36 3.80 -3.97
N VAL A 45 2.53 4.43 -3.89
CA VAL A 45 2.79 5.60 -3.07
C VAL A 45 3.38 6.71 -3.92
N GLN A 46 3.16 7.93 -3.49
CA GLN A 46 3.63 9.13 -4.17
C GLN A 46 4.00 10.16 -3.13
N TYR A 47 5.02 10.99 -3.38
CA TYR A 47 5.19 12.21 -2.60
C TYR A 47 3.98 13.11 -2.77
N SER A 48 3.29 13.45 -1.68
CA SER A 48 2.03 14.18 -1.74
C SER A 48 2.17 15.48 -2.55
N GLY A 49 1.32 15.64 -3.57
CA GLY A 49 1.34 16.79 -4.48
C GLY A 49 2.24 16.64 -5.72
N THR A 50 2.98 15.55 -5.86
CA THR A 50 3.74 15.25 -7.08
C THR A 50 2.89 14.46 -8.08
N SER A 51 3.41 14.19 -9.28
CA SER A 51 2.69 13.42 -10.31
C SER A 51 3.19 11.98 -10.48
N GLN A 52 4.31 11.63 -9.84
CA GLN A 52 4.93 10.32 -9.97
C GLN A 52 4.44 9.36 -8.90
N TRP A 53 4.01 8.17 -9.31
CA TRP A 53 3.63 7.08 -8.41
C TRP A 53 4.70 6.00 -8.45
N PHE A 54 4.92 5.36 -7.31
CA PHE A 54 5.90 4.31 -7.10
C PHE A 54 5.20 3.09 -6.50
N THR A 55 5.49 1.90 -6.99
CA THR A 55 4.88 0.67 -6.52
C THR A 55 5.47 0.31 -5.15
N LEU A 56 4.60 0.13 -4.15
CA LEU A 56 5.06 -0.32 -2.84
C LEU A 56 5.54 -1.77 -2.94
N SER A 57 6.71 -2.07 -2.38
CA SER A 57 7.29 -3.41 -2.43
C SER A 57 6.34 -4.43 -1.79
N GLY A 58 6.14 -5.56 -2.49
CA GLY A 58 5.16 -6.58 -2.11
C GLY A 58 3.81 -6.49 -2.85
N SER A 59 3.59 -5.41 -3.61
CA SER A 59 2.45 -5.29 -4.54
C SER A 59 2.74 -6.01 -5.87
N PRO A 60 1.71 -6.58 -6.54
CA PRO A 60 0.32 -6.74 -6.11
C PRO A 60 0.12 -7.84 -5.07
N VAL A 61 -0.91 -7.68 -4.22
CA VAL A 61 -1.31 -8.69 -3.23
C VAL A 61 -2.64 -9.34 -3.62
N SER A 62 -2.75 -10.66 -3.43
CA SER A 62 -3.99 -11.39 -3.67
C SER A 62 -5.06 -10.97 -2.65
N CYS A 63 -6.18 -10.43 -3.14
CA CYS A 63 -7.24 -9.89 -2.32
C CYS A 63 -8.60 -10.28 -2.90
N ARG A 64 -9.31 -11.20 -2.24
CA ARG A 64 -10.52 -11.83 -2.80
C ARG A 64 -11.81 -11.04 -2.55
N SER A 65 -11.76 -9.91 -1.85
CA SER A 65 -12.94 -9.08 -1.59
C SER A 65 -12.59 -7.60 -1.48
N GLU A 66 -13.57 -6.74 -1.76
CA GLU A 66 -13.45 -5.29 -1.61
C GLU A 66 -13.16 -4.88 -0.17
N ARG A 67 -13.80 -5.54 0.79
CA ARG A 67 -13.56 -5.26 2.21
C ARG A 67 -12.11 -5.57 2.60
N ALA A 68 -11.60 -6.72 2.16
CA ALA A 68 -10.20 -7.08 2.41
C ALA A 68 -9.22 -6.10 1.73
N SER A 69 -9.58 -5.49 0.59
CA SER A 69 -8.71 -4.50 -0.05
C SER A 69 -8.70 -3.17 0.71
N ARG A 70 -9.82 -2.81 1.34
CA ARG A 70 -9.92 -1.66 2.24
C ARG A 70 -9.12 -1.89 3.53
N ASP A 71 -9.22 -3.07 4.11
CA ASP A 71 -8.49 -3.43 5.34
C ASP A 71 -6.97 -3.46 5.05
N LEU A 72 -6.56 -4.04 3.92
CA LEU A 72 -5.18 -3.97 3.41
C LEU A 72 -4.69 -2.52 3.26
N HIS A 73 -5.52 -1.64 2.69
CA HIS A 73 -5.14 -0.23 2.55
C HIS A 73 -4.87 0.44 3.91
N GLN A 74 -5.71 0.17 4.91
CA GLN A 74 -5.51 0.71 6.26
C GLN A 74 -4.23 0.16 6.90
N GLU A 75 -3.97 -1.16 6.80
CA GLU A 75 -2.73 -1.73 7.32
C GLU A 75 -1.48 -1.18 6.63
N VAL A 76 -1.53 -0.93 5.32
CA VAL A 76 -0.43 -0.27 4.61
C VAL A 76 -0.20 1.14 5.16
N VAL A 77 -1.26 1.93 5.35
CA VAL A 77 -1.15 3.29 5.90
C VAL A 77 -0.53 3.25 7.30
N GLU A 78 -0.96 2.33 8.15
CA GLU A 78 -0.42 2.16 9.50
C GLU A 78 1.04 1.69 9.50
N SER A 79 1.38 0.73 8.64
CA SER A 79 2.75 0.24 8.44
C SER A 79 3.70 1.36 8.00
N ILE A 80 3.28 2.18 7.03
CA ILE A 80 4.06 3.34 6.58
C ILE A 80 4.26 4.34 7.73
N ARG A 81 3.23 4.61 8.54
CA ARG A 81 3.34 5.49 9.72
C ARG A 81 4.28 4.93 10.78
N ALA A 82 4.26 3.61 10.99
CA ALA A 82 5.15 2.93 11.94
C ALA A 82 6.62 2.96 11.47
N GLY A 83 6.86 2.79 10.17
CA GLY A 83 8.18 2.75 9.54
C GLY A 83 8.74 1.33 9.43
N ALA A 84 10.07 1.18 9.54
CA ALA A 84 10.85 -0.05 9.38
C ALA A 84 10.86 -0.64 7.94
N GLU A 85 11.11 0.21 6.94
CA GLU A 85 11.11 -0.17 5.52
C GLU A 85 9.76 -0.77 5.08
N ALA A 86 8.67 -0.11 5.47
CA ALA A 86 7.31 -0.61 5.29
C ALA A 86 7.08 -1.15 3.87
N THR A 87 6.68 -2.42 3.79
CA THR A 87 6.24 -3.12 2.58
C THR A 87 4.76 -3.44 2.70
N VAL A 88 4.15 -3.91 1.60
CA VAL A 88 2.76 -4.39 1.66
C VAL A 88 2.70 -5.61 2.59
N PRO A 89 1.84 -5.61 3.63
CA PRO A 89 1.70 -6.74 4.52
C PRO A 89 1.20 -7.96 3.74
N GLN A 90 1.92 -9.08 3.86
CA GLN A 90 1.48 -10.35 3.29
C GLN A 90 0.44 -10.95 4.23
N PHE A 91 -0.85 -10.80 3.90
CA PHE A 91 -1.90 -11.57 4.57
C PHE A 91 -1.71 -13.06 4.27
N HIS A 92 -0.98 -13.76 5.14
CA HIS A 92 -0.89 -15.20 5.13
C HIS A 92 -2.25 -15.74 5.60
N GLN A 93 -3.20 -15.92 4.68
CA GLN A 93 -4.41 -16.69 4.98
C GLN A 93 -3.99 -18.14 5.21
N THR A 94 -3.90 -18.55 6.48
CA THR A 94 -3.92 -19.95 6.86
C THR A 94 -5.22 -20.54 6.33
N ALA A 95 -5.14 -21.22 5.18
CA ALA A 95 -6.20 -22.09 4.71
C ALA A 95 -6.39 -23.20 5.76
N SER A 96 -7.41 -23.06 6.60
CA SER A 96 -7.88 -24.18 7.41
C SER A 96 -8.64 -25.11 6.48
N SER A 97 -8.13 -26.33 6.35
CA SER A 97 -8.71 -27.43 5.57
C SER A 97 -9.98 -27.98 6.22
#